data_AF-A0A3C8CBQ3-F1
#
_entry.id   AF-A0A3C8CBQ3-F1
#
_cell.length_a   1.000
_cell.length_b   1.000
_cell.length_c   1.000
_cell.angle_alpha   90.00
_cell.angle_beta   90.00
_cell.angle_gamma   90.00
#
_symmetry.space_group_name_H-M   'P 1'
#
loop_
_entity.id
_entity.type
_entity.pdbx_description
1 polymer ?
#
loop_
_entity_poly.entity_id
_entity_poly.type
_entity_poly.pdbx_seq_one_letter_code
_entity_poly.pdbx_strand_id
1 'polypeptide(L)'
;MKPNRTPHCRLLPFILSALFLITAEISLAGNSFVKKIRVTGNTLIDPYFLDGYLDLGNGLNMTPEIMDLVASELKANYNYHGYSDIGAYSKLKVKNGVMTIKVDEKDEYRWGRPRAERAVLKQAFLHGITLKDYKKQEIIEALLKGYQKQRTIEELVAEFLVKKQRKLMEEINSQRITALREQVFEKVREFQMIKKNLEEQETRRIEEMRSRIQSGRLKKFTDLATEDQEMDEYTDLDAFLDNAMFEETLNPGL
;
A
#
# COMPACT_ATOMS: atom_id res chain seq x y z
N MET A 1 -10.90 32.03 -69.16
CA MET A 1 -10.11 32.73 -68.11
C MET A 1 -11.02 33.04 -66.93
N LYS A 2 -10.49 32.88 -65.70
CA LYS A 2 -11.04 33.22 -64.36
C LYS A 2 -12.04 32.23 -63.71
N PRO A 3 -12.07 32.09 -62.36
CA PRO A 3 -11.27 31.08 -61.64
C PRO A 3 -12.06 30.24 -60.63
N ASN A 4 -11.46 29.12 -60.19
CA ASN A 4 -11.91 28.28 -59.07
C ASN A 4 -11.94 29.05 -57.74
N ARG A 5 -13.06 28.92 -57.00
CA ARG A 5 -13.12 29.15 -55.56
C ARG A 5 -13.79 27.94 -54.89
N THR A 6 -13.03 27.27 -54.05
CA THR A 6 -13.47 26.26 -53.08
C THR A 6 -14.32 26.91 -51.97
N PRO A 7 -15.41 26.29 -51.49
CA PRO A 7 -15.96 26.60 -50.19
C PRO A 7 -15.37 25.66 -49.12
N HIS A 8 -14.82 26.28 -48.07
CA HIS A 8 -14.35 25.63 -46.86
C HIS A 8 -15.49 24.86 -46.15
N CYS A 9 -15.28 23.57 -45.94
CA CYS A 9 -16.20 22.68 -45.24
C CYS A 9 -16.12 22.92 -43.71
N ARG A 10 -16.92 23.85 -43.18
CA ARG A 10 -17.03 24.20 -41.74
C ARG A 10 -17.85 23.19 -40.90
N LEU A 11 -17.86 21.92 -41.26
CA LEU A 11 -18.63 20.87 -40.54
C LEU A 11 -17.77 19.99 -39.61
N LEU A 12 -16.45 20.06 -39.75
CA LEU A 12 -15.51 19.27 -38.94
C LEU A 12 -15.60 19.49 -37.41
N PRO A 13 -15.77 20.71 -36.87
CA PRO A 13 -15.76 20.89 -35.42
C PRO A 13 -17.03 20.33 -34.74
N PHE A 14 -18.17 20.30 -35.44
CA PHE A 14 -19.42 19.74 -34.92
C PHE A 14 -19.43 18.20 -34.91
N ILE A 15 -18.75 17.57 -35.86
CA ILE A 15 -18.59 16.11 -35.88
C ILE A 15 -17.66 15.65 -34.77
N LEU A 16 -16.58 16.41 -34.48
CA LEU A 16 -15.67 16.12 -33.37
C LEU A 16 -16.30 16.32 -31.99
N SER A 17 -17.16 17.34 -31.81
CA SER A 17 -17.87 17.52 -30.53
C SER A 17 -18.96 16.45 -30.30
N ALA A 18 -19.61 15.97 -31.37
CA ALA A 18 -20.56 14.87 -31.28
C ALA A 18 -19.87 13.53 -30.96
N LEU A 19 -18.64 13.30 -31.44
CA LEU A 19 -17.86 12.12 -31.07
C LEU A 19 -17.54 12.07 -29.56
N PHE A 20 -17.27 13.22 -28.93
CA PHE A 20 -17.03 13.28 -27.48
C PHE A 20 -18.28 13.00 -26.62
N LEU A 21 -19.49 13.18 -27.16
CA LEU A 21 -20.74 12.87 -26.47
C LEU A 21 -21.23 11.44 -26.71
N ILE A 22 -20.71 10.75 -27.74
CA ILE A 22 -21.06 9.35 -28.08
C ILE A 22 -20.03 8.36 -27.54
N THR A 23 -18.83 8.81 -27.18
CA THR A 23 -17.94 8.01 -26.35
C THR A 23 -18.56 7.86 -24.97
N ALA A 24 -19.30 6.77 -24.77
CA ALA A 24 -19.54 6.23 -23.45
C ALA A 24 -18.23 6.34 -22.68
N GLU A 25 -18.28 6.96 -21.49
CA GLU A 25 -17.15 7.00 -20.58
C GLU A 25 -16.50 5.62 -20.59
N ILE A 26 -15.29 5.54 -21.14
CA ILE A 26 -14.48 4.33 -21.07
C ILE A 26 -14.09 4.27 -19.60
N SER A 27 -14.98 3.68 -18.80
CA SER A 27 -14.73 3.38 -17.41
C SER A 27 -13.42 2.61 -17.41
N LEU A 28 -12.41 3.22 -16.80
CA LEU A 28 -11.06 2.70 -16.64
C LEU A 28 -11.03 1.52 -15.64
N ALA A 29 -12.17 0.88 -15.40
CA ALA A 29 -12.34 -0.41 -14.76
C ALA A 29 -12.98 -1.33 -15.80
N GLY A 30 -12.16 -2.13 -16.49
CA GLY A 30 -12.65 -3.02 -17.55
C GLY A 30 -13.68 -4.01 -17.00
N ASN A 31 -14.94 -3.85 -17.39
CA ASN A 31 -16.00 -4.84 -17.15
C ASN A 31 -15.55 -6.18 -17.73
N SER A 32 -15.23 -7.15 -16.86
CA SER A 32 -14.74 -8.46 -17.29
C SER A 32 -15.92 -9.32 -17.72
N PHE A 33 -15.98 -9.69 -19.00
CA PHE A 33 -16.96 -10.64 -19.49
C PHE A 33 -16.64 -12.06 -19.00
N VAL A 34 -17.57 -12.67 -18.27
CA VAL A 34 -17.41 -13.99 -17.65
C VAL A 34 -18.40 -14.96 -18.29
N LYS A 35 -17.86 -16.04 -18.85
CA LYS A 35 -18.62 -17.15 -19.44
C LYS A 35 -18.94 -18.25 -18.43
N LYS A 36 -18.04 -18.49 -17.47
CA LYS A 36 -18.19 -19.56 -16.47
C LYS A 36 -17.68 -19.12 -15.10
N ILE A 37 -18.37 -19.55 -14.05
CA ILE A 37 -17.89 -19.45 -12.67
C ILE A 37 -17.32 -20.80 -12.26
N ARG A 38 -16.16 -20.78 -11.62
CA ARG A 38 -15.56 -21.96 -10.97
C ARG A 38 -15.49 -21.71 -9.48
N VAL A 39 -15.99 -22.65 -8.69
CA VAL A 39 -15.83 -22.64 -7.23
C VAL A 39 -14.57 -23.43 -6.86
N THR A 40 -13.82 -22.94 -5.88
CA THR A 40 -12.61 -23.60 -5.36
C THR A 40 -12.62 -23.57 -3.83
N GLY A 41 -12.12 -24.63 -3.20
CA GLY A 41 -12.12 -24.76 -1.74
C GLY A 41 -13.42 -25.36 -1.18
N ASN A 42 -14.34 -25.78 -2.04
CA ASN A 42 -15.52 -26.52 -1.63
C ASN A 42 -15.18 -28.00 -1.36
N THR A 43 -15.57 -28.50 -0.20
CA THR A 43 -15.48 -29.90 0.19
C THR A 43 -16.78 -30.42 0.81
N LEU A 44 -17.66 -29.53 1.26
CA LEU A 44 -18.98 -29.88 1.81
C LEU A 44 -20.05 -30.10 0.74
N ILE A 45 -19.98 -29.37 -0.36
CA ILE A 45 -20.91 -29.51 -1.50
C ILE A 45 -20.10 -29.99 -2.71
N ASP A 46 -20.62 -31.03 -3.38
CA ASP A 46 -19.99 -31.59 -4.58
C ASP A 46 -19.89 -30.52 -5.68
N PRO A 47 -18.71 -30.35 -6.31
CA PRO A 47 -18.52 -29.43 -7.43
C PRO A 47 -19.56 -29.58 -8.54
N TYR A 48 -20.06 -30.80 -8.80
CA TYR A 48 -21.05 -31.08 -9.83
C TYR A 48 -22.36 -30.30 -9.60
N PHE A 49 -22.82 -30.20 -8.34
CA PHE A 49 -24.04 -29.45 -8.02
C PHE A 49 -23.83 -27.94 -8.15
N LEU A 50 -22.62 -27.45 -7.85
CA LEU A 50 -22.28 -26.03 -7.94
C LEU A 50 -22.10 -25.54 -9.37
N ASP A 51 -21.53 -26.38 -10.24
CA ASP A 51 -21.30 -26.04 -11.65
C ASP A 51 -22.62 -25.82 -12.40
N GLY A 52 -23.67 -26.56 -12.07
CA GLY A 52 -25.02 -26.33 -12.62
C GLY A 52 -25.75 -25.16 -11.97
N TYR A 53 -25.57 -24.95 -10.67
CA TYR A 53 -26.23 -23.86 -9.93
C TYR A 53 -25.72 -22.46 -10.34
N LEU A 54 -24.43 -22.35 -10.68
CA LEU A 54 -23.79 -21.08 -11.07
C LEU A 54 -23.58 -20.96 -12.59
N ASP A 55 -24.42 -21.61 -13.38
CA ASP A 55 -24.35 -21.50 -14.84
C ASP A 55 -24.80 -20.11 -15.30
N LEU A 56 -23.94 -19.44 -16.07
CA LEU A 56 -24.20 -18.11 -16.64
C LEU A 56 -24.78 -18.19 -18.06
N GLY A 57 -24.95 -19.40 -18.62
CA GLY A 57 -25.45 -19.61 -19.97
C GLY A 57 -24.57 -18.93 -21.02
N ASN A 58 -25.08 -17.83 -21.60
CA ASN A 58 -24.36 -17.07 -22.63
C ASN A 58 -23.23 -16.18 -22.07
N GLY A 59 -23.06 -16.13 -20.75
CA GLY A 59 -22.08 -15.29 -20.06
C GLY A 59 -22.66 -13.94 -19.63
N LEU A 60 -21.98 -13.29 -18.70
CA LEU A 60 -22.41 -12.07 -18.03
C LEU A 60 -21.25 -11.09 -17.88
N ASN A 61 -21.53 -9.79 -18.05
CA ASN A 61 -20.59 -8.74 -17.67
C ASN A 61 -20.54 -8.67 -16.14
N MET A 62 -19.40 -9.03 -15.55
CA MET A 62 -19.23 -9.01 -14.11
C MET A 62 -18.77 -7.63 -13.63
N THR A 63 -19.64 -6.97 -12.88
CA THR A 63 -19.31 -5.81 -12.03
C THR A 63 -19.03 -6.29 -10.59
N PRO A 64 -18.34 -5.50 -9.74
CA PRO A 64 -18.12 -5.86 -8.35
C PRO A 64 -19.40 -6.22 -7.59
N GLU A 65 -20.51 -5.52 -7.84
CA GLU A 65 -21.80 -5.76 -7.20
C GLU A 65 -22.39 -7.12 -7.59
N ILE A 66 -22.26 -7.50 -8.87
CA ILE A 66 -22.70 -8.81 -9.35
C ILE A 66 -21.80 -9.90 -8.75
N MET A 67 -20.49 -9.67 -8.63
CA MET A 67 -19.59 -10.63 -7.99
C MET A 67 -19.97 -10.87 -6.52
N ASP A 68 -20.33 -9.81 -5.79
CA ASP A 68 -20.78 -9.90 -4.39
C ASP A 68 -22.15 -10.58 -4.28
N LEU A 69 -23.05 -10.32 -5.23
CA LEU A 69 -24.33 -11.03 -5.32
C LEU A 69 -24.11 -12.53 -5.51
N VAL A 70 -23.28 -12.93 -6.48
CA VAL A 70 -22.98 -14.35 -6.73
C VAL A 70 -22.31 -15.01 -5.52
N ALA A 71 -21.40 -14.31 -4.83
CA ALA A 71 -20.81 -14.81 -3.59
C ALA A 71 -21.85 -14.98 -2.47
N SER A 72 -22.85 -14.08 -2.41
CA SER A 72 -23.95 -14.14 -1.44
C SER A 72 -24.94 -15.27 -1.76
N GLU A 73 -25.27 -15.48 -3.04
CA GLU A 73 -26.07 -16.62 -3.50
C GLU A 73 -25.38 -17.95 -3.19
N LEU A 74 -24.06 -18.03 -3.41
CA LEU A 74 -23.30 -19.22 -3.03
C LEU A 74 -23.39 -19.47 -1.52
N LYS A 75 -23.27 -18.43 -0.69
CA LYS A 75 -23.50 -18.55 0.77
C LYS A 75 -24.92 -19.00 1.10
N ALA A 76 -25.93 -18.46 0.43
CA ALA A 76 -27.32 -18.87 0.63
C ALA A 76 -27.54 -20.34 0.28
N ASN A 77 -26.91 -20.84 -0.78
CA ASN A 77 -26.96 -22.25 -1.14
C ASN A 77 -26.32 -23.15 -0.07
N TYR A 78 -25.16 -22.76 0.48
CA TYR A 78 -24.57 -23.46 1.62
C TYR A 78 -25.47 -23.43 2.86
N ASN A 79 -26.10 -22.30 3.16
CA ASN A 79 -27.05 -22.16 4.26
C ASN A 79 -28.27 -23.09 4.06
N TYR A 80 -28.77 -23.23 2.83
CA TYR A 80 -29.86 -24.16 2.50
C TYR A 80 -29.49 -25.62 2.84
N HIS A 81 -28.23 -26.00 2.63
CA HIS A 81 -27.69 -27.30 3.03
C HIS A 81 -27.33 -27.41 4.53
N GLY A 82 -27.54 -26.34 5.30
CA GLY A 82 -27.30 -26.31 6.74
C GLY A 82 -25.85 -26.01 7.14
N TYR A 83 -25.07 -25.39 6.25
CA TYR A 83 -23.70 -24.95 6.49
C TYR A 83 -23.65 -23.42 6.53
N SER A 84 -23.76 -22.85 7.73
CA SER A 84 -23.91 -21.40 7.91
C SER A 84 -22.60 -20.63 8.08
N ASP A 85 -21.52 -21.31 8.49
CA ASP A 85 -20.26 -20.72 8.87
C ASP A 85 -19.22 -20.81 7.74
N ILE A 86 -19.62 -20.37 6.54
CA ILE A 86 -18.74 -20.37 5.36
C ILE A 86 -18.36 -18.96 4.88
N GLY A 87 -17.10 -18.82 4.51
CA GLY A 87 -16.60 -17.67 3.77
C GLY A 87 -16.73 -17.90 2.27
N ALA A 88 -17.18 -16.90 1.51
CA ALA A 88 -17.11 -16.92 0.06
C ALA A 88 -16.61 -15.57 -0.43
N TYR A 89 -15.60 -15.59 -1.29
CA TYR A 89 -14.93 -14.39 -1.79
C TYR A 89 -14.63 -14.56 -3.28
N SER A 90 -15.04 -13.57 -4.06
CA SER A 90 -14.68 -13.49 -5.48
C SER A 90 -13.21 -13.08 -5.61
N LYS A 91 -12.52 -13.62 -6.62
CA LYS A 91 -11.24 -13.09 -7.05
C LYS A 91 -11.46 -12.33 -8.35
N LEU A 92 -11.15 -11.03 -8.36
CA LEU A 92 -11.22 -10.13 -9.52
C LEU A 92 -10.41 -10.58 -10.76
N LYS A 93 -9.69 -11.70 -10.68
CA LYS A 93 -8.92 -12.26 -11.80
C LYS A 93 -9.81 -13.19 -12.62
N VAL A 94 -10.36 -12.67 -13.71
CA VAL A 94 -10.98 -13.46 -14.77
C VAL A 94 -9.91 -13.91 -15.75
N LYS A 95 -9.78 -15.22 -15.97
CA LYS A 95 -8.82 -15.80 -16.93
C LYS A 95 -9.61 -16.56 -18.00
N ASN A 96 -9.44 -16.18 -19.27
CA ASN A 96 -10.16 -16.79 -20.41
C ASN A 96 -11.70 -16.80 -20.25
N GLY A 97 -12.27 -15.75 -19.65
CA GLY A 97 -13.70 -15.68 -19.36
C GLY A 97 -14.17 -16.60 -18.21
N VAL A 98 -13.25 -17.18 -17.43
CA VAL A 98 -13.60 -17.95 -16.22
C VAL A 98 -13.28 -17.12 -14.98
N MET A 99 -14.30 -16.89 -14.15
CA MET A 99 -14.15 -16.29 -12.83
C MET A 99 -14.01 -17.38 -11.78
N THR A 100 -13.12 -17.20 -10.82
CA THR A 100 -12.95 -18.14 -9.71
C THR A 100 -13.47 -17.52 -8.41
N ILE A 101 -14.38 -18.22 -7.75
CA ILE A 101 -14.82 -17.91 -6.39
C ILE A 101 -14.11 -18.87 -5.44
N LYS A 102 -13.52 -18.32 -4.38
CA LYS A 102 -12.90 -19.12 -3.32
C LYS A 102 -13.90 -19.22 -2.18
N VAL A 103 -14.19 -20.46 -1.78
CA VAL A 103 -14.93 -20.78 -0.57
C VAL A 103 -13.93 -21.17 0.52
N ASP A 104 -14.17 -20.70 1.73
CA ASP A 104 -13.46 -21.09 2.95
C ASP A 104 -14.45 -21.73 3.91
N GLU A 105 -14.32 -23.05 4.05
CA GLU A 105 -15.17 -23.89 4.91
C GLU A 105 -14.52 -24.13 6.28
N LYS A 106 -13.36 -23.50 6.56
CA LYS A 106 -12.57 -23.75 7.78
C LYS A 106 -13.37 -23.53 9.06
N ASP A 107 -14.21 -22.50 9.09
CA ASP A 107 -15.00 -22.15 10.26
C ASP A 107 -16.15 -23.14 10.45
N GLU A 108 -16.80 -23.57 9.37
CA GLU A 108 -17.78 -24.68 9.38
C GLU A 108 -17.17 -25.99 9.90
N TYR A 109 -15.92 -26.31 9.54
CA TYR A 109 -15.19 -27.45 10.11
C TYR A 109 -14.76 -27.26 11.56
N ARG A 110 -14.66 -26.02 12.04
CA ARG A 110 -14.27 -25.70 13.42
C ARG A 110 -15.46 -25.62 14.35
N TRP A 111 -16.57 -25.02 13.95
CA TRP A 111 -17.70 -24.77 14.86
C TRP A 111 -19.06 -25.18 14.30
N GLY A 112 -19.09 -25.66 13.06
CA GLY A 112 -20.30 -26.01 12.34
C GLY A 112 -20.69 -27.50 12.41
N ARG A 113 -21.62 -27.86 11.53
CA ARG A 113 -22.30 -29.16 11.49
C ARG A 113 -21.36 -30.34 11.22
N PRO A 114 -20.40 -30.26 10.29
CA PRO A 114 -19.49 -31.38 9.99
C PRO A 114 -18.69 -31.84 11.22
N ARG A 115 -18.29 -30.90 12.09
CA ARG A 115 -17.58 -31.21 13.34
C ARG A 115 -18.50 -31.96 14.31
N ALA A 116 -19.72 -31.47 14.49
CA ALA A 116 -20.69 -32.07 15.40
C ALA A 116 -21.06 -33.50 14.95
N GLU A 117 -21.39 -33.69 13.67
CA GLU A 117 -21.70 -34.99 13.10
C GLU A 117 -20.54 -35.99 13.28
N ARG A 118 -19.31 -35.57 13.00
CA ARG A 118 -18.12 -36.39 13.20
C ARG A 118 -17.94 -36.76 14.66
N ALA A 119 -18.16 -35.84 15.59
CA ALA A 119 -18.03 -36.09 17.02
C ALA A 119 -19.07 -37.12 17.51
N VAL A 120 -20.33 -36.99 17.08
CA VAL A 120 -21.41 -37.92 17.43
C VAL A 120 -21.12 -39.31 16.86
N LEU A 121 -20.77 -39.41 15.58
CA LEU A 121 -20.47 -40.69 14.94
C LEU A 121 -19.25 -41.37 15.59
N LYS A 122 -18.21 -40.60 15.92
CA LYS A 122 -17.04 -41.11 16.64
C LYS A 122 -17.42 -41.69 17.99
N GLN A 123 -18.24 -40.98 18.77
CA GLN A 123 -18.68 -41.46 20.09
C GLN A 123 -19.57 -42.70 19.99
N ALA A 124 -20.53 -42.70 19.06
CA ALA A 124 -21.39 -43.85 18.80
C ALA A 124 -20.58 -45.09 18.42
N PHE A 125 -19.58 -44.93 17.55
CA PHE A 125 -18.67 -46.01 17.16
C PHE A 125 -17.83 -46.54 18.34
N LEU A 126 -17.21 -45.65 19.12
CA LEU A 126 -16.36 -46.03 20.27
C LEU A 126 -17.13 -46.80 21.35
N HIS A 127 -18.42 -46.52 21.51
CA HIS A 127 -19.27 -47.15 22.52
C HIS A 127 -20.20 -48.23 21.96
N GLY A 128 -20.12 -48.55 20.66
CA GLY A 128 -20.98 -49.55 20.02
C GLY A 128 -22.48 -49.23 20.05
N ILE A 129 -22.84 -47.94 20.09
CA ILE A 129 -24.23 -47.48 20.22
C ILE A 129 -24.81 -47.21 18.83
N THR A 130 -25.97 -47.80 18.54
CA THR A 130 -26.75 -47.42 17.36
C THR A 130 -27.74 -46.31 17.73
N LEU A 131 -27.51 -45.10 17.24
CA LEU A 131 -28.37 -43.94 17.50
C LEU A 131 -29.51 -43.90 16.47
N LYS A 132 -30.74 -43.64 16.94
CA LYS A 132 -31.87 -43.27 16.06
C LYS A 132 -31.66 -41.86 15.50
N ASP A 133 -32.13 -41.59 14.28
CA ASP A 133 -31.88 -40.33 13.57
C ASP A 133 -32.33 -39.10 14.35
N TYR A 134 -33.50 -39.15 15.00
CA TYR A 134 -33.99 -38.02 15.81
C TYR A 134 -33.07 -37.71 17.00
N LYS A 135 -32.52 -38.73 17.66
CA LYS A 135 -31.55 -38.55 18.77
C LYS A 135 -30.22 -38.04 18.25
N LYS A 136 -29.78 -38.51 17.10
CA LYS A 136 -28.56 -38.00 16.46
C LYS A 136 -28.69 -36.50 16.19
N GLN A 137 -29.81 -36.06 15.62
CA GLN A 137 -30.07 -34.65 15.31
C GLN A 137 -30.14 -33.80 16.58
N GLU A 138 -30.84 -34.26 17.62
CA GLU A 138 -30.94 -33.59 18.92
C GLU A 138 -29.55 -33.34 19.54
N ILE A 139 -28.67 -34.35 19.50
CA ILE A 139 -27.30 -34.23 20.02
C ILE A 139 -26.48 -33.25 19.17
N ILE A 140 -26.60 -33.31 17.84
CA ILE A 140 -25.90 -32.39 16.93
C ILE A 140 -26.28 -30.94 17.24
N GLU A 141 -27.57 -30.64 17.40
CA GLU A 141 -28.05 -29.29 17.72
C GLU A 141 -27.54 -28.80 19.08
N ALA A 142 -27.48 -29.68 20.08
CA ALA A 142 -26.89 -29.35 21.38
C ALA A 142 -25.39 -29.03 21.26
N LEU A 143 -24.64 -29.80 20.47
CA LEU A 143 -23.22 -29.56 20.20
C LEU A 143 -22.99 -28.25 19.45
N LEU A 144 -23.80 -27.96 18.43
CA LEU A 144 -23.74 -26.71 17.66
C LEU A 144 -23.91 -25.48 18.57
N LYS A 145 -24.90 -25.50 19.47
CA LYS A 145 -25.07 -24.44 20.49
C LYS A 145 -23.86 -24.31 21.41
N GLY A 146 -23.23 -25.43 21.76
CA GLY A 146 -21.99 -25.45 22.54
C GLY A 146 -20.82 -24.82 21.78
N TYR A 147 -20.64 -25.15 20.51
CA TYR A 147 -19.57 -24.60 19.67
C TYR A 147 -19.75 -23.11 19.39
N GLN A 148 -20.99 -22.64 19.21
CA GLN A 148 -21.28 -21.20 19.09
C GLN A 148 -20.84 -20.42 20.33
N LYS A 149 -21.10 -20.94 21.54
CA LYS A 149 -20.61 -20.33 22.79
C LYS A 149 -19.09 -20.35 22.88
N GLN A 150 -18.43 -21.42 22.41
CA GLN A 150 -16.96 -21.47 22.38
C GLN A 150 -16.39 -20.43 21.42
N ARG A 151 -16.98 -20.31 20.23
CA ARG A 151 -16.58 -19.33 19.21
C ARG A 151 -16.63 -17.90 19.75
N THR A 152 -17.72 -17.50 20.41
CA THR A 152 -17.82 -16.14 20.97
C THR A 152 -16.78 -15.87 22.05
N ILE A 153 -16.45 -16.87 22.89
CA ILE A 153 -15.37 -16.77 23.87
C ILE A 153 -14.01 -16.62 23.18
N GLU A 154 -13.74 -17.44 22.15
CA GLU A 154 -12.50 -17.37 21.38
C GLU A 154 -12.33 -16.02 20.68
N GLU A 155 -13.41 -15.47 20.11
CA GLU A 155 -13.43 -14.14 19.48
C GLU A 155 -13.14 -13.03 20.50
N LEU A 156 -13.78 -13.07 21.68
CA LEU A 156 -13.52 -12.10 22.77
C LEU A 156 -12.07 -12.15 23.25
N VAL A 157 -11.51 -13.36 23.43
CA VAL A 157 -10.12 -13.54 23.84
C VAL A 157 -9.18 -13.03 22.75
N ALA A 158 -9.45 -13.34 21.48
CA ALA A 158 -8.65 -12.86 20.36
C ALA A 158 -8.63 -11.33 20.28
N GLU A 159 -9.80 -10.68 20.40
CA GLU A 159 -9.92 -9.22 20.40
C GLU A 159 -9.12 -8.61 21.56
N PHE A 160 -9.26 -9.17 22.77
CA PHE A 160 -8.51 -8.73 23.94
C PHE A 160 -7.00 -8.82 23.73
N LEU A 161 -6.51 -9.95 23.19
CA LEU A 161 -5.09 -10.16 22.92
C LEU A 161 -4.55 -9.18 21.87
N VAL A 162 -5.28 -8.96 20.78
CA VAL A 162 -4.91 -7.98 19.74
C VAL A 162 -4.87 -6.57 20.33
N LYS A 163 -5.87 -6.19 21.13
CA LYS A 163 -5.92 -4.88 21.80
C LYS A 163 -4.73 -4.70 22.76
N LYS A 164 -4.39 -5.74 23.52
CA LYS A 164 -3.21 -5.73 24.40
C LYS A 164 -1.92 -5.56 23.62
N GLN A 165 -1.75 -6.29 22.51
CA GLN A 165 -0.57 -6.17 21.65
C GLN A 165 -0.46 -4.79 21.00
N ARG A 166 -1.56 -4.21 20.51
CA ARG A 166 -1.57 -2.86 19.93
C ARG A 166 -1.11 -1.81 20.94
N LYS A 167 -1.64 -1.85 22.17
CA LYS A 167 -1.20 -0.95 23.25
C LYS A 167 0.30 -1.07 23.53
N LEU A 168 0.82 -2.29 23.61
CA LEU A 168 2.26 -2.51 23.81
C LEU A 168 3.09 -1.94 22.66
N MET A 169 2.64 -2.12 21.41
CA MET A 169 3.34 -1.55 20.25
C MET A 169 3.29 -0.01 20.25
N GLU A 170 2.16 0.58 20.63
CA GLU A 170 2.01 2.03 20.77
C GLU A 170 2.96 2.58 21.85
N GLU A 171 3.09 1.89 22.99
CA GLU A 171 4.00 2.27 24.07
C GLU A 171 5.48 2.14 23.65
N ILE A 172 5.86 1.06 22.99
CA ILE A 172 7.23 0.89 22.45
C ILE A 172 7.53 1.98 21.42
N ASN A 173 6.58 2.28 20.52
CA ASN A 173 6.77 3.31 19.51
C ASN A 173 6.85 4.70 20.12
N SER A 174 6.05 5.02 21.14
CA SER A 174 6.12 6.31 21.82
C SER A 174 7.46 6.49 22.52
N GLN A 175 7.96 5.48 23.24
CA GLN A 175 9.28 5.48 23.87
C GLN A 175 10.43 5.64 22.85
N ARG A 176 10.33 4.97 21.69
CA ARG A 176 11.30 5.13 20.60
C ARG A 176 11.30 6.55 20.04
N ILE A 177 10.11 7.13 19.82
CA ILE A 177 9.98 8.51 19.31
C ILE A 177 10.56 9.51 20.32
N THR A 178 10.31 9.34 21.62
CA THR A 178 10.89 10.23 22.64
C THR A 178 12.41 10.12 22.69
N ALA A 179 12.96 8.90 22.66
CA ALA A 179 14.41 8.71 22.62
C ALA A 179 15.06 9.32 21.36
N LEU A 180 14.43 9.19 20.19
CA LEU A 180 14.90 9.83 18.95
C LEU A 180 14.85 11.36 19.05
N ARG A 181 13.81 11.93 19.67
CA ARG A 181 13.72 13.38 19.88
C ARG A 181 14.84 13.90 20.78
N GLU A 182 15.18 13.17 21.84
CA GLU A 182 16.31 13.51 22.72
C GLU A 182 17.63 13.47 21.96
N GLN A 183 17.87 12.43 21.15
CA GLN A 183 19.08 12.34 20.31
C GLN A 183 19.17 13.49 19.31
N VAL A 184 18.05 13.84 18.65
CA VAL A 184 18.00 14.98 17.72
C VAL A 184 18.27 16.29 18.47
N PHE A 185 17.70 16.47 19.65
CA PHE A 185 17.92 17.67 20.47
C PHE A 185 19.40 17.84 20.83
N GLU A 186 20.06 16.77 21.29
CA GLU A 186 21.50 16.81 21.60
C GLU A 186 22.34 17.13 20.35
N LYS A 187 22.02 16.50 19.20
CA LYS A 187 22.72 16.79 17.94
C LYS A 187 22.54 18.23 17.46
N VAL A 188 21.33 18.79 17.60
CA VAL A 188 21.07 20.20 17.27
C VAL A 188 21.85 21.13 18.20
N ARG A 189 21.93 20.79 19.50
CA ARG A 189 22.70 21.56 20.48
C ARG A 189 24.20 21.54 20.19
N GLU A 190 24.76 20.37 19.89
CA GLU A 190 26.14 20.21 19.44
C GLU A 190 26.41 21.08 18.21
N PHE A 191 25.54 21.03 17.21
CA PHE A 191 25.66 21.84 15.99
C PHE A 191 25.61 23.34 16.27
N GLN A 192 24.70 23.81 17.13
CA GLN A 192 24.63 25.22 17.53
C GLN A 192 25.91 25.69 18.23
N MET A 193 26.50 24.86 19.11
CA MET A 193 27.77 25.19 19.76
C MET A 193 28.92 25.26 18.77
N ILE A 194 29.01 24.30 17.83
CA ILE A 194 30.03 24.31 16.78
C ILE A 194 29.89 25.56 15.90
N LYS A 195 28.66 25.88 15.47
CA LYS A 195 28.40 27.08 14.66
C LYS A 195 28.84 28.34 15.38
N LYS A 196 28.49 28.50 16.66
CA LYS A 196 28.90 29.67 17.45
C LYS A 196 30.42 29.77 17.58
N ASN A 197 31.10 28.67 17.86
CA ASN A 197 32.57 28.65 17.94
C ASN A 197 33.23 29.02 16.60
N LEU A 198 32.64 28.58 15.47
CA LEU A 198 33.13 28.90 14.14
C LEU A 198 32.92 30.37 13.79
N GLU A 199 31.76 30.94 14.12
CA GLU A 199 31.48 32.39 14.00
C GLU A 199 32.43 33.22 14.89
N GLU A 200 32.71 32.77 16.11
CA GLU A 200 33.70 33.40 17.00
C GLU A 200 35.13 33.30 16.44
N GLN A 201 35.48 32.22 15.74
CA GLN A 201 36.78 32.07 15.10
C GLN A 201 36.91 32.94 13.84
N GLU A 202 35.85 33.03 13.03
CA GLU A 202 35.81 33.90 11.85
C GLU A 202 35.86 35.38 12.24
N THR A 203 35.10 35.80 13.25
CA THR A 203 35.16 37.18 13.76
C THR A 203 36.56 37.54 14.25
N ARG A 204 37.23 36.64 15.00
CA ARG A 204 38.64 36.83 15.39
C ARG A 204 39.57 36.92 14.19
N ARG A 205 39.41 36.07 13.18
CA ARG A 205 40.21 36.14 11.92
C ARG A 205 40.00 37.47 11.20
N ILE A 206 38.76 37.96 11.13
CA ILE A 206 38.43 39.25 10.52
C ILE A 206 39.05 40.41 11.31
N GLU A 207 39.02 40.36 12.65
CA GLU A 207 39.70 41.35 13.50
C GLU A 207 41.22 41.33 13.35
N GLU A 208 41.83 40.14 13.28
CA GLU A 208 43.26 39.99 12.96
C GLU A 208 43.59 40.55 11.58
N MET A 209 42.80 40.25 10.56
CA MET A 209 42.97 40.84 9.23
C MET A 209 42.84 42.36 9.26
N ARG A 210 41.84 42.89 9.98
CA ARG A 210 41.60 44.33 10.11
C ARG A 210 42.76 45.03 10.82
N SER A 211 43.31 44.45 11.88
CA SER A 211 44.48 44.97 12.58
C SER A 211 45.76 44.88 11.75
N ARG A 212 45.95 43.83 10.93
CA ARG A 212 47.03 43.74 9.93
C ARG A 212 46.90 44.82 8.86
N ILE A 213 45.69 45.10 8.37
CA ILE A 213 45.45 46.18 7.40
C ILE A 213 45.74 47.55 8.03
N GLN A 214 45.31 47.79 9.28
CA GLN A 214 45.58 49.05 9.97
C GLN A 214 47.07 49.26 10.27
N SER A 215 47.78 48.23 10.70
CA SER A 215 49.24 48.29 10.91
C SER A 215 50.03 48.40 9.62
N GLY A 216 49.60 47.74 8.54
CA GLY A 216 50.15 47.91 7.19
C GLY A 216 49.88 49.31 6.61
N ARG A 217 48.73 49.91 6.94
CA ARG A 217 48.41 51.29 6.58
C ARG A 217 49.22 52.30 7.41
N LEU A 218 49.52 52.01 8.67
CA LEU A 218 50.44 52.82 9.48
C LEU A 218 51.86 52.80 8.92
N LYS A 219 52.36 51.64 8.44
CA LYS A 219 53.66 51.55 7.75
C LYS A 219 53.71 52.33 6.44
N LYS A 220 52.60 52.37 5.68
CA LYS A 220 52.50 53.19 4.45
C LYS A 220 52.51 54.71 4.69
N PHE A 221 52.33 55.17 5.93
CA PHE A 221 52.48 56.60 6.27
C PHE A 221 53.85 56.96 6.86
N THR A 222 54.68 55.97 7.23
CA THR A 222 56.06 56.21 7.69
C THR A 222 57.10 56.03 6.59
N ASP A 223 56.79 55.29 5.51
CA ASP A 223 57.74 55.00 4.43
C ASP A 223 57.32 55.63 3.09
N LEU A 224 56.99 56.93 3.09
CA LEU A 224 56.82 57.71 1.86
C LEU A 224 57.95 58.74 1.75
N ALA A 225 59.16 58.22 1.57
CA ALA A 225 60.24 58.91 0.89
C ALA A 225 61.07 57.88 0.11
N THR A 226 60.79 57.83 -1.19
CA THR A 226 61.71 57.45 -2.29
C THR A 226 62.25 56.01 -2.28
N GLU A 227 61.77 55.19 -3.21
CA GLU A 227 62.54 54.82 -4.42
C GLU A 227 61.70 53.86 -5.30
N ASP A 228 61.76 54.12 -6.60
CA ASP A 228 61.18 53.30 -7.67
C ASP A 228 61.73 51.88 -7.67
N GLN A 229 60.88 50.87 -7.82
CA GLN A 229 61.29 49.56 -8.31
C GLN A 229 60.12 48.79 -8.94
N GLU A 230 60.23 48.66 -10.26
CA GLU A 230 59.79 47.59 -11.18
C GLU A 230 58.41 46.93 -10.99
N MET A 231 57.58 47.11 -12.02
CA MET A 231 56.41 46.28 -12.31
C MET A 231 56.86 44.88 -12.70
N ASP A 232 56.78 43.94 -11.78
CA ASP A 232 56.71 42.51 -12.10
C ASP A 232 55.24 42.11 -12.30
N GLU A 233 54.86 42.00 -13.57
CA GLU A 233 53.63 41.35 -14.02
C GLU A 233 53.74 39.84 -13.74
N TYR A 234 53.25 39.41 -12.56
CA TYR A 234 53.20 37.99 -12.19
C TYR A 234 52.01 37.31 -12.87
N THR A 235 52.27 36.92 -14.11
CA THR A 235 51.99 35.60 -14.71
C THR A 235 51.66 34.51 -13.67
N ASP A 236 50.39 34.12 -13.57
CA ASP A 236 49.97 32.80 -13.07
C ASP A 236 48.64 32.41 -13.73
N LEU A 237 48.64 32.47 -15.07
CA LEU A 237 47.53 32.01 -15.90
C LEU A 237 47.33 30.49 -15.75
N ASP A 238 48.42 29.74 -15.51
CA ASP A 238 48.39 28.29 -15.34
C ASP A 238 47.71 27.87 -14.02
N ALA A 239 47.92 28.62 -12.92
CA ALA A 239 47.23 28.37 -11.66
C ALA A 239 45.73 28.72 -11.71
N PHE A 240 45.36 29.69 -12.56
CA PHE A 240 43.95 30.03 -12.83
C PHE A 240 43.27 28.95 -13.71
N LEU A 241 43.97 28.43 -14.72
CA LEU A 241 43.46 27.37 -15.60
C LEU A 241 43.29 26.04 -14.87
N ASP A 242 44.22 25.68 -13.97
CA ASP A 242 44.10 24.46 -13.15
C ASP A 242 42.90 24.53 -12.19
N ASN A 243 42.62 25.69 -11.60
CA ASN A 243 41.45 25.87 -10.75
C ASN A 243 40.13 25.86 -11.54
N ALA A 244 40.10 26.49 -12.72
CA ALA A 244 38.92 26.50 -13.58
C ALA A 244 38.58 25.10 -14.14
N MET A 245 39.58 24.33 -14.53
CA MET A 245 39.44 22.93 -14.95
C MET A 245 38.95 22.03 -13.80
N PHE A 246 39.44 22.25 -12.57
CA PHE A 246 39.02 21.47 -11.41
C PHE A 246 37.55 21.72 -11.04
N GLU A 247 37.08 22.97 -11.12
CA GLU A 247 35.66 23.31 -10.89
C GLU A 247 34.72 22.73 -11.96
N GLU A 248 35.13 22.69 -13.24
CA GLU A 248 34.33 22.12 -14.34
C GLU A 248 34.18 20.58 -14.22
N THR A 249 35.19 19.89 -13.66
CA THR A 249 35.12 18.43 -13.43
C THR A 249 34.23 18.02 -12.25
N LEU A 250 34.03 18.89 -11.26
CA LEU A 250 33.18 18.62 -10.10
C LEU A 250 31.69 18.88 -10.37
N ASN A 251 31.36 19.76 -11.32
CA ASN A 251 29.99 20.05 -11.74
C ASN A 251 29.92 20.35 -13.25
N PRO A 252 29.84 19.34 -14.13
CA PRO A 252 29.63 19.59 -15.54
C PRO A 252 28.17 20.00 -15.79
N GLY A 253 27.93 21.31 -15.87
CA GLY A 253 26.68 21.89 -16.41
C GLY A 253 25.70 22.47 -15.41
N LEU A 254 26.10 23.57 -14.74
CA LEU A 254 25.15 24.61 -14.32
C LEU A 254 25.18 25.75 -15.35
#